data_AF-A0A7C4Q911-F1
#
_entry.id   AF-A0A7C4Q911-F1
#
_cell.length_a   1.000
_cell.length_b   1.000
_cell.length_c   1.000
_cell.angle_alpha   90.00
_cell.angle_beta   90.00
_cell.angle_gamma   90.00
#
_symmetry.space_group_name_H-M   'P 1'
#
loop_
_entity.id
_entity.type
_entity.pdbx_description
1 polymer ?
#
loop_
_entity_poly.entity_id
_entity_poly.type
_entity_poly.pdbx_seq_one_letter_code
_entity_poly.pdbx_strand_id
1 'polypeptide(L)'
;MEKILSSFAFQHRFRFVNSFQLQFPVFMNLPYAGRINLNEITFGLCGGMCFAALDYFHANQTPPPFQTPQEINPKLFGFLCDRQLDSLKVFTVLKFMEWMIIDEKQTATRVKRYEIPKLRRLLQKGEPAVLGLVRVRGVQSPTQNHQVLAVGYEIDSALEQISIYLYDPNHPHLNPFIRFFMGKNAAAPLFIQSTGEPLFGIFVIPYRYQKPPHH
;
A
#
# COMPACT_ATOMS: atom_id res chain seq x y z
N MET A 1 9.77 -23.60 -6.65
CA MET A 1 9.79 -22.15 -6.36
C MET A 1 8.96 -21.48 -7.44
N GLU A 2 7.88 -20.79 -7.06
CA GLU A 2 7.00 -20.07 -8.00
C GLU A 2 7.30 -18.58 -7.90
N LYS A 3 7.65 -17.92 -9.00
CA LYS A 3 7.97 -16.49 -9.03
C LYS A 3 7.20 -15.78 -10.12
N ILE A 4 6.53 -14.68 -9.76
CA ILE A 4 5.77 -13.83 -10.68
C ILE A 4 6.16 -12.37 -10.44
N LEU A 5 6.48 -11.66 -11.51
CA LEU A 5 6.67 -10.21 -11.53
C LEU A 5 5.70 -9.61 -12.54
N SER A 6 5.06 -8.51 -12.17
CA SER A 6 4.30 -7.69 -13.12
C SER A 6 5.25 -6.89 -14.01
N SER A 7 4.73 -6.29 -15.09
CA SER A 7 5.49 -5.32 -15.91
C SER A 7 5.66 -3.95 -15.24
N PHE A 8 5.14 -3.76 -14.02
CA PHE A 8 5.39 -2.56 -13.25
C PHE A 8 6.86 -2.50 -12.81
N ALA A 9 7.52 -1.39 -13.10
CA ALA A 9 8.98 -1.24 -13.07
C ALA A 9 9.35 0.15 -12.58
N PHE A 10 10.64 0.45 -12.48
CA PHE A 10 11.12 1.73 -11.92
C PHE A 10 10.55 2.96 -12.63
N GLN A 11 10.37 2.92 -13.95
CA GLN A 11 9.79 4.01 -14.73
C GLN A 11 8.32 4.33 -14.39
N HIS A 12 7.60 3.39 -13.77
CA HIS A 12 6.20 3.53 -13.37
C HIS A 12 6.04 4.08 -11.95
N ARG A 13 7.15 4.31 -11.22
CA ARG A 13 7.16 4.80 -9.84
C ARG A 13 7.25 6.32 -9.81
N PHE A 14 6.62 6.95 -8.81
CA PHE A 14 7.07 8.30 -8.42
C PHE A 14 8.45 8.21 -7.79
N ARG A 15 9.30 9.19 -8.12
CA ARG A 15 10.71 9.22 -7.68
C ARG A 15 10.94 10.05 -6.44
N PHE A 16 9.95 10.82 -6.00
CA PHE A 16 10.01 11.57 -4.74
C PHE A 16 9.49 10.74 -3.58
N VAL A 17 10.02 11.01 -2.39
CA VAL A 17 9.57 10.41 -1.14
C VAL A 17 8.16 10.91 -0.78
N ASN A 18 7.33 10.02 -0.24
CA ASN A 18 6.03 10.37 0.31
C ASN A 18 6.19 11.24 1.59
N SER A 19 6.43 12.52 1.41
CA SER A 19 6.53 13.50 2.48
C SER A 19 5.91 14.81 2.01
N PHE A 20 4.69 15.07 2.48
CA PHE A 20 3.91 16.23 2.08
C PHE A 20 3.60 17.09 3.30
N GLN A 21 3.82 18.40 3.17
CA GLN A 21 3.27 19.38 4.08
C GLN A 21 1.93 19.83 3.50
N LEU A 22 0.83 19.25 3.99
CA LEU A 22 -0.50 19.67 3.60
C LEU A 22 -0.78 21.06 4.22
N GLN A 23 -0.55 22.11 3.44
CA GLN A 23 -0.73 23.51 3.91
C GLN A 23 -2.20 23.88 4.16
N PHE A 24 -3.14 23.09 3.63
CA PHE A 24 -4.57 23.30 3.78
C PHE A 24 -5.24 22.05 4.37
N PRO A 25 -6.25 22.20 5.24
CA PRO A 25 -6.97 21.08 5.79
C PRO A 25 -7.81 20.41 4.68
N VAL A 26 -7.50 19.15 4.36
CA VAL A 26 -8.32 18.34 3.47
C VAL A 26 -9.21 17.47 4.34
N PHE A 27 -10.52 17.41 4.08
CA PHE A 27 -11.45 16.71 4.97
C PHE A 27 -11.95 15.39 4.38
N MET A 28 -12.11 14.39 5.23
CA MET A 28 -12.79 13.12 4.93
C MET A 28 -13.98 12.94 5.88
N ASN A 29 -15.04 12.29 5.44
CA ASN A 29 -16.12 11.86 6.33
C ASN A 29 -15.94 10.39 6.65
N LEU A 30 -15.64 10.06 7.91
CA LEU A 30 -15.57 8.68 8.38
C LEU A 30 -16.86 8.24 9.08
N PRO A 31 -17.19 6.94 9.01
CA PRO A 31 -18.30 6.39 9.76
C PRO A 31 -17.99 6.48 11.25
N TYR A 32 -18.96 6.91 12.05
CA TYR A 32 -18.87 7.04 13.51
C TYR A 32 -17.88 8.10 14.04
N ALA A 33 -16.88 8.52 13.26
CA ALA A 33 -15.90 9.54 13.63
C ALA A 33 -16.20 10.94 13.04
N GLY A 34 -17.16 11.06 12.12
CA GLY A 34 -17.56 12.35 11.55
C GLY A 34 -16.56 12.92 10.54
N ARG A 35 -16.57 14.25 10.38
CA ARG A 35 -15.66 14.96 9.47
C ARG A 35 -14.31 15.13 10.14
N ILE A 36 -13.27 14.58 9.52
CA ILE A 36 -11.90 14.58 10.03
C ILE A 36 -10.97 15.27 9.05
N ASN A 37 -9.93 15.89 9.58
CA ASN A 37 -8.89 16.49 8.77
C ASN A 37 -7.85 15.42 8.39
N LEU A 38 -7.57 15.24 7.11
CA LEU A 38 -6.48 14.38 6.62
C LEU A 38 -5.13 14.76 7.22
N ASN A 39 -4.91 16.02 7.60
CA ASN A 39 -3.69 16.44 8.28
C ASN A 39 -3.55 15.82 9.68
N GLU A 40 -4.67 15.44 10.31
CA GLU A 40 -4.68 14.70 11.59
C GLU A 40 -4.51 13.20 11.35
N ILE A 41 -4.69 12.74 10.09
CA ILE A 41 -4.82 11.32 9.74
C ILE A 41 -3.73 10.77 8.84
N THR A 42 -2.90 11.61 8.24
CA THR A 42 -1.84 11.15 7.36
C THR A 42 -0.67 12.11 7.39
N PHE A 43 0.51 11.60 7.72
CA PHE A 43 1.78 12.24 7.34
C PHE A 43 2.15 11.74 5.94
N GLY A 44 1.40 12.18 4.92
CA GLY A 44 1.67 11.89 3.50
C GLY A 44 0.50 11.32 2.70
N LEU A 45 0.75 11.02 1.44
CA LEU A 45 -0.19 10.54 0.42
C LEU A 45 0.18 9.15 -0.10
N CYS A 46 0.63 8.21 0.75
CA CYS A 46 1.12 6.89 0.32
C CYS A 46 0.09 6.11 -0.52
N GLY A 47 -1.18 6.15 -0.11
CA GLY A 47 -2.29 5.55 -0.84
C GLY A 47 -2.53 6.25 -2.18
N GLY A 48 -2.53 7.58 -2.17
CA GLY A 48 -2.67 8.40 -3.37
C GLY A 48 -1.56 8.15 -4.38
N MET A 49 -0.31 8.04 -3.92
CA MET A 49 0.84 7.72 -4.75
C MET A 49 0.76 6.30 -5.31
N CYS A 50 0.34 5.30 -4.53
CA CYS A 50 0.16 3.93 -5.03
C CYS A 50 -0.94 3.86 -6.09
N PHE A 51 -2.10 4.47 -5.83
CA PHE A 51 -3.23 4.52 -6.75
C PHE A 51 -2.86 5.29 -8.03
N ALA A 52 -2.24 6.46 -7.92
CA ALA A 52 -1.80 7.24 -9.07
C ALA A 52 -0.70 6.55 -9.87
N ALA A 53 0.26 5.87 -9.24
CA ALA A 53 1.28 5.10 -9.97
C ALA A 53 0.65 3.97 -10.81
N LEU A 54 -0.37 3.30 -10.26
CA LEU A 54 -1.19 2.36 -11.03
C LEU A 54 -1.99 3.04 -12.15
N ASP A 55 -2.54 4.23 -11.91
CA ASP A 55 -3.26 4.98 -12.93
C ASP A 55 -2.35 5.32 -14.13
N TYR A 56 -1.13 5.79 -13.87
CA TYR A 56 -0.13 6.01 -14.94
C TYR A 56 0.22 4.70 -15.65
N PHE A 57 0.48 3.62 -14.91
CA PHE A 57 0.78 2.31 -15.47
C PHE A 57 -0.33 1.78 -16.38
N HIS A 58 -1.59 1.82 -15.94
CA HIS A 58 -2.73 1.38 -16.74
C HIS A 58 -3.04 2.31 -17.93
N ALA A 59 -2.63 3.58 -17.85
CA ALA A 59 -2.71 4.51 -18.96
C ALA A 59 -1.54 4.38 -19.97
N ASN A 60 -0.63 3.41 -19.77
CA ASN A 60 0.62 3.27 -20.52
C ASN A 60 1.45 4.57 -20.53
N GLN A 61 1.46 5.27 -19.40
CA GLN A 61 2.20 6.51 -19.20
C GLN A 61 3.17 6.35 -18.02
N THR A 62 4.22 7.17 -18.01
CA THR A 62 5.10 7.29 -16.85
C THR A 62 4.66 8.50 -16.02
N PRO A 63 4.71 8.42 -14.67
CA PRO A 63 4.59 9.59 -13.82
C PRO A 63 5.62 10.68 -14.20
N PRO A 64 5.35 11.96 -13.92
CA PRO A 64 6.30 13.00 -14.25
C PRO A 64 7.59 12.82 -13.42
N PRO A 65 8.76 13.16 -13.98
CA PRO A 65 10.06 12.79 -13.44
C PRO A 65 10.53 13.64 -12.25
N PHE A 66 9.60 14.23 -11.49
CA PHE A 66 9.91 15.03 -10.30
C PHE A 66 10.69 14.21 -9.26
N GLN A 67 11.72 14.82 -8.66
CA GLN A 67 12.59 14.19 -7.67
C GLN A 67 12.18 14.53 -6.24
N THR A 68 11.51 15.66 -6.04
CA THR A 68 11.04 16.09 -4.70
C THR A 68 9.54 16.41 -4.70
N PRO A 69 8.86 16.29 -3.54
CA PRO A 69 7.46 16.68 -3.41
C PRO A 69 7.20 18.16 -3.69
N GLN A 70 8.21 19.03 -3.54
CA GLN A 70 8.11 20.47 -3.77
C GLN A 70 8.07 20.83 -5.26
N GLU A 71 8.57 19.96 -6.13
CA GLU A 71 8.56 20.17 -7.59
C GLU A 71 7.19 19.91 -8.23
N ILE A 72 6.29 19.21 -7.54
CA ILE A 72 5.02 18.80 -8.14
C ILE A 72 4.13 20.03 -8.37
N ASN A 73 3.48 20.06 -9.53
CA ASN A 73 2.49 21.10 -9.81
C ASN A 73 1.19 20.88 -9.01
N PRO A 74 0.37 21.94 -8.81
CA PRO A 74 -0.89 21.83 -8.06
C PRO A 74 -1.88 20.80 -8.62
N LYS A 75 -1.86 20.55 -9.94
CA LYS A 75 -2.75 19.60 -10.62
C LYS A 75 -2.42 18.16 -10.22
N LEU A 76 -1.14 17.79 -10.21
CA LEU A 76 -0.70 16.48 -9.75
C LEU A 76 -0.93 16.33 -8.25
N PHE A 77 -0.63 17.36 -7.46
CA PHE A 77 -0.87 17.32 -6.02
C PHE A 77 -2.35 17.07 -5.69
N GLY A 78 -3.27 17.82 -6.34
CA GLY A 78 -4.71 17.59 -6.20
C GLY A 78 -5.11 16.17 -6.60
N PHE A 79 -4.56 15.66 -7.70
CA PHE A 79 -4.79 14.27 -8.11
C PHE A 79 -4.31 13.26 -7.06
N LEU A 80 -3.14 13.43 -6.47
CA LEU A 80 -2.66 12.55 -5.40
C LEU A 80 -3.57 12.60 -4.16
N CYS A 81 -4.08 13.77 -3.79
CA CYS A 81 -5.06 13.93 -2.71
C CYS A 81 -6.37 13.19 -3.01
N ASP A 82 -6.93 13.34 -4.21
CA ASP A 82 -8.15 12.64 -4.63
C ASP A 82 -7.96 11.11 -4.57
N ARG A 83 -6.80 10.63 -5.05
CA ARG A 83 -6.46 9.21 -5.03
C ARG A 83 -6.20 8.68 -3.62
N GLN A 84 -5.71 9.52 -2.71
CA GLN A 84 -5.58 9.19 -1.29
C GLN A 84 -6.96 9.00 -0.64
N LEU A 85 -7.93 9.87 -0.96
CA LEU A 85 -9.31 9.72 -0.50
C LEU A 85 -9.95 8.44 -1.07
N ASP A 86 -9.70 8.13 -2.34
CA ASP A 86 -10.19 6.91 -2.98
C ASP A 86 -9.64 5.63 -2.33
N SER A 87 -8.38 5.64 -1.90
CA SER A 87 -7.77 4.49 -1.23
C SER A 87 -8.28 4.31 0.20
N LEU A 88 -8.62 5.41 0.87
CA LEU A 88 -9.16 5.47 2.23
C LEU A 88 -10.69 5.54 2.27
N LYS A 89 -11.39 4.87 1.35
CA LYS A 89 -12.84 4.69 1.46
C LYS A 89 -13.20 4.08 2.82
N VAL A 90 -14.42 4.38 3.27
CA VAL A 90 -15.02 3.88 4.52
C VAL A 90 -14.65 2.42 4.83
N PHE A 91 -14.84 1.52 3.87
CA PHE A 91 -14.55 0.09 4.04
C PHE A 91 -13.06 -0.21 4.26
N THR A 92 -12.14 0.51 3.60
CA THR A 92 -10.69 0.36 3.82
C THR A 92 -10.32 0.79 5.23
N VAL A 93 -10.89 1.90 5.71
CA VAL A 93 -10.59 2.43 7.05
C VAL A 93 -11.16 1.51 8.14
N LEU A 94 -12.40 1.04 8.00
CA LEU A 94 -12.97 0.02 8.89
C LEU A 94 -12.11 -1.26 8.90
N LYS A 95 -11.58 -1.67 7.74
CA LYS A 95 -10.69 -2.84 7.64
C LYS A 95 -9.36 -2.60 8.35
N PHE A 96 -8.75 -1.42 8.25
CA PHE A 96 -7.56 -1.10 9.06
C PHE A 96 -7.85 -1.22 10.55
N MET A 97 -8.94 -0.61 11.04
CA MET A 97 -9.31 -0.67 12.46
C MET A 97 -9.57 -2.09 12.93
N GLU A 98 -10.31 -2.90 12.16
CA GLU A 98 -10.51 -4.32 12.44
C GLU A 98 -9.16 -5.06 12.54
N TRP A 99 -8.26 -4.83 11.58
CA TRP A 99 -6.99 -5.54 11.53
C TRP A 99 -6.02 -5.13 12.65
N MET A 100 -6.15 -3.91 13.17
CA MET A 100 -5.38 -3.44 14.33
C MET A 100 -5.77 -4.15 15.63
N ILE A 101 -6.99 -4.70 15.73
CA ILE A 101 -7.52 -5.31 16.96
C ILE A 101 -7.53 -6.84 16.95
N ILE A 102 -7.55 -7.50 15.78
CA ILE A 102 -7.48 -8.97 15.71
C ILE A 102 -6.11 -9.48 16.18
N ASP A 103 -6.06 -10.66 16.79
CA ASP A 103 -4.80 -11.26 17.21
C ASP A 103 -3.93 -11.75 16.03
N GLU A 104 -2.64 -11.96 16.29
CA GLU A 104 -1.66 -12.34 15.27
C GLU A 104 -2.01 -13.65 14.56
N LYS A 105 -2.54 -14.65 15.27
CA LYS A 105 -2.92 -15.95 14.69
C LYS A 105 -4.10 -15.80 13.74
N GLN A 106 -5.08 -14.98 14.11
CA GLN A 106 -6.18 -14.61 13.23
C GLN A 106 -5.69 -13.83 12.01
N THR A 107 -4.79 -12.85 12.20
CA THR A 107 -4.18 -12.10 11.08
C THR A 107 -3.49 -13.04 10.10
N ALA A 108 -2.58 -13.89 10.57
CA ALA A 108 -1.85 -14.84 9.73
C ALA A 108 -2.78 -15.80 8.98
N THR A 109 -3.82 -16.31 9.67
CA THR A 109 -4.83 -17.18 9.06
C THR A 109 -5.58 -16.46 7.93
N ARG A 110 -6.02 -15.22 8.17
CA ARG A 110 -6.75 -14.42 7.17
C ARG A 110 -5.86 -14.04 5.98
N VAL A 111 -4.61 -13.64 6.24
CA VAL A 111 -3.64 -13.34 5.17
C VAL A 111 -3.43 -14.58 4.31
N LYS A 112 -3.10 -15.73 4.92
CA LYS A 112 -2.85 -16.99 4.21
C LYS A 112 -4.07 -17.46 3.41
N ARG A 113 -5.26 -17.40 3.99
CA ARG A 113 -6.49 -17.96 3.39
C ARG A 113 -7.14 -17.05 2.35
N TYR A 114 -7.05 -15.74 2.51
CA TYR A 114 -7.81 -14.79 1.69
C TYR A 114 -6.94 -13.79 0.93
N GLU A 115 -5.99 -13.14 1.60
CA GLU A 115 -5.23 -12.04 0.97
C GLU A 115 -4.14 -12.55 0.03
N ILE A 116 -3.42 -13.63 0.37
CA ILE A 116 -2.42 -14.23 -0.53
C ILE A 116 -3.07 -14.76 -1.81
N PRO A 117 -4.16 -15.57 -1.79
CA PRO A 117 -4.83 -15.99 -3.02
C PRO A 117 -5.34 -14.81 -3.87
N LYS A 118 -5.90 -13.77 -3.23
CA LYS A 118 -6.38 -12.57 -3.92
C LYS A 118 -5.23 -11.83 -4.62
N LEU A 119 -4.12 -11.62 -3.90
CA LEU A 119 -2.92 -10.98 -4.44
C LEU A 119 -2.32 -11.78 -5.61
N ARG A 120 -2.17 -13.09 -5.44
CA ARG A 120 -1.63 -13.98 -6.49
C ARG A 120 -2.46 -13.89 -7.76
N ARG A 121 -3.79 -13.93 -7.66
CA ARG A 121 -4.70 -13.84 -8.81
C ARG A 121 -4.55 -12.54 -9.59
N LEU A 122 -4.33 -11.41 -8.90
CA LEU A 122 -4.08 -10.11 -9.56
C LEU A 122 -2.73 -10.12 -10.28
N LEU A 123 -1.66 -10.51 -9.56
CA LEU A 123 -0.31 -10.50 -10.12
C LEU A 123 -0.12 -11.49 -11.28
N GLN A 124 -0.79 -12.65 -11.25
CA GLN A 124 -0.80 -13.61 -12.36
C GLN A 124 -1.49 -13.06 -13.62
N LYS A 125 -2.37 -12.06 -13.48
CA LYS A 125 -2.97 -11.32 -14.62
C LYS A 125 -2.10 -10.15 -15.08
N GLY A 126 -0.92 -9.97 -14.49
CA GLY A 126 -0.07 -8.81 -14.74
C GLY A 126 -0.55 -7.53 -14.04
N GLU A 127 -1.49 -7.62 -13.10
CA GLU A 127 -2.04 -6.47 -12.37
C GLU A 127 -1.31 -6.29 -11.02
N PRO A 128 -0.52 -5.22 -10.84
CA PRO A 128 0.00 -4.86 -9.52
C PRO A 128 -1.15 -4.50 -8.58
N ALA A 129 -0.97 -4.74 -7.28
CA ALA A 129 -2.05 -4.63 -6.30
C ALA A 129 -1.68 -3.70 -5.15
N VAL A 130 -2.57 -2.77 -4.80
CA VAL A 130 -2.35 -1.92 -3.62
C VAL A 130 -2.59 -2.74 -2.36
N LEU A 131 -1.63 -2.70 -1.44
CA LEU A 131 -1.70 -3.35 -0.14
C LEU A 131 -1.82 -2.29 0.96
N GLY A 132 -2.72 -2.54 1.90
CA GLY A 132 -2.70 -1.92 3.22
C GLY A 132 -1.76 -2.70 4.13
N LEU A 133 -0.83 -2.00 4.77
CA LEU A 133 0.12 -2.52 5.75
C LEU A 133 -0.31 -2.10 7.15
N VAL A 134 -0.56 -3.08 8.01
CA VAL A 134 -0.92 -2.84 9.40
C VAL A 134 0.37 -2.71 10.20
N ARG A 135 0.69 -1.48 10.63
CA ARG A 135 1.93 -1.16 11.36
C ARG A 135 1.73 -0.94 12.85
N VAL A 136 0.48 -0.78 13.29
CA VAL A 136 0.12 -0.52 14.68
C VAL A 136 -1.00 -1.45 15.13
N ARG A 137 -1.18 -1.58 16.43
CA ARG A 137 -2.19 -2.45 17.07
C ARG A 137 -3.00 -1.67 18.10
N GLY A 138 -4.19 -2.17 18.42
CA GLY A 138 -5.06 -1.63 19.46
C GLY A 138 -5.66 -0.27 19.09
N VAL A 139 -5.73 0.63 20.06
CA VAL A 139 -6.36 1.98 19.96
C VAL A 139 -5.44 3.06 19.39
N GLN A 140 -4.29 2.66 18.84
CA GLN A 140 -3.38 3.59 18.18
C GLN A 140 -4.04 4.23 16.96
N SER A 141 -3.48 5.35 16.50
CA SER A 141 -4.03 6.08 15.37
C SER A 141 -3.90 5.26 14.07
N PRO A 142 -4.98 4.99 13.30
CA PRO A 142 -4.93 4.23 12.04
C PRO A 142 -4.01 4.83 10.96
N THR A 143 -3.63 6.08 11.18
CA THR A 143 -2.78 6.98 10.40
C THR A 143 -1.34 6.51 10.29
N GLN A 144 -0.92 5.69 11.25
CA GLN A 144 0.41 5.10 11.33
C GLN A 144 0.49 3.82 10.49
N ASN A 145 -0.63 3.32 9.97
CA ASN A 145 -0.63 2.29 8.95
C ASN A 145 -0.20 2.86 7.60
N HIS A 146 0.20 1.98 6.69
CA HIS A 146 0.83 2.38 5.43
C HIS A 146 0.17 1.71 4.23
N GLN A 147 0.42 2.25 3.05
CA GLN A 147 -0.04 1.68 1.79
C GLN A 147 1.14 1.57 0.83
N VAL A 148 1.25 0.40 0.18
CA VAL A 148 2.32 0.09 -0.78
C VAL A 148 1.72 -0.59 -2.00
N LEU A 149 2.48 -0.67 -3.09
CA LEU A 149 2.08 -1.40 -4.28
C LEU A 149 2.87 -2.71 -4.38
N ALA A 150 2.17 -3.84 -4.35
CA ALA A 150 2.77 -5.14 -4.64
C ALA A 150 2.92 -5.32 -6.15
N VAL A 151 4.14 -5.58 -6.59
CA VAL A 151 4.53 -5.67 -8.01
C VAL A 151 4.95 -7.07 -8.42
N GLY A 152 5.03 -8.00 -7.47
CA GLY A 152 5.38 -9.40 -7.72
C GLY A 152 5.44 -10.21 -6.44
N TYR A 153 5.66 -11.51 -6.58
CA TYR A 153 5.90 -12.42 -5.47
C TYR A 153 6.80 -13.59 -5.84
N GLU A 154 7.33 -14.24 -4.81
CA GLU A 154 8.08 -15.47 -4.88
C GLU A 154 7.63 -16.40 -3.74
N ILE A 155 7.16 -17.59 -4.06
CA ILE A 155 6.76 -18.62 -3.11
C ILE A 155 7.85 -19.70 -3.06
N ASP A 156 8.34 -19.92 -1.85
CA ASP A 156 9.18 -21.05 -1.51
C ASP A 156 8.35 -22.04 -0.68
N SER A 157 7.94 -23.13 -1.34
CA SER A 157 7.12 -24.18 -0.72
C SER A 157 7.91 -25.03 0.29
N ALA A 158 9.24 -25.13 0.15
CA ALA A 158 10.07 -25.90 1.07
C ALA A 158 10.23 -25.16 2.41
N LEU A 159 10.35 -23.83 2.34
CA LEU A 159 10.42 -22.94 3.51
C LEU A 159 9.04 -22.45 3.99
N GLU A 160 7.96 -22.90 3.36
CA GLU A 160 6.58 -22.44 3.61
C GLU A 160 6.46 -20.91 3.71
N GLN A 161 7.10 -20.17 2.80
CA GLN A 161 7.16 -18.70 2.84
C GLN A 161 6.80 -18.07 1.51
N ILE A 162 6.33 -16.82 1.57
CA ILE A 162 6.13 -15.96 0.41
C ILE A 162 6.87 -14.64 0.61
N SER A 163 7.63 -14.24 -0.40
CA SER A 163 8.18 -12.89 -0.52
C SER A 163 7.34 -12.09 -1.50
N ILE A 164 6.91 -10.89 -1.13
CA ILE A 164 6.11 -9.98 -1.95
C ILE A 164 6.98 -8.77 -2.25
N TYR A 165 7.27 -8.52 -3.53
CA TYR A 165 8.07 -7.37 -3.96
C TYR A 165 7.21 -6.12 -4.09
N LEU A 166 7.76 -4.99 -3.68
CA LEU A 166 7.00 -3.76 -3.49
C LEU A 166 7.59 -2.57 -4.27
N TYR A 167 6.70 -1.66 -4.65
CA TYR A 167 6.98 -0.24 -4.68
C TYR A 167 6.43 0.39 -3.39
N ASP A 168 7.30 1.01 -2.60
CA ASP A 168 6.94 1.73 -1.38
C ASP A 168 7.17 3.24 -1.60
N PRO A 169 6.13 4.08 -1.54
CA PRO A 169 6.27 5.54 -1.68
C PRO A 169 7.17 6.21 -0.63
N ASN A 170 7.37 5.60 0.54
CA ASN A 170 8.33 6.11 1.53
C ASN A 170 9.79 5.77 1.15
N HIS A 171 10.00 4.81 0.25
CA HIS A 171 11.31 4.32 -0.19
C HIS A 171 11.40 4.23 -1.72
N PRO A 172 11.19 5.33 -2.47
CA PRO A 172 10.95 5.31 -3.92
C PRO A 172 12.12 4.74 -4.74
N HIS A 173 13.34 4.79 -4.20
CA HIS A 173 14.56 4.32 -4.86
C HIS A 173 14.98 2.91 -4.43
N LEU A 174 14.28 2.29 -3.48
CA LEU A 174 14.56 0.94 -3.04
C LEU A 174 13.65 -0.07 -3.76
N ASN A 175 13.98 -1.35 -3.61
CA ASN A 175 13.13 -2.46 -4.02
C ASN A 175 12.72 -3.28 -2.79
N PRO A 176 11.89 -2.70 -1.91
CA PRO A 176 11.51 -3.37 -0.67
C PRO A 176 10.70 -4.64 -0.94
N PHE A 177 10.72 -5.55 0.03
CA PHE A 177 9.88 -6.74 0.02
C PHE A 177 9.29 -7.02 1.40
N ILE A 178 8.17 -7.73 1.41
CA ILE A 178 7.57 -8.33 2.61
C ILE A 178 7.79 -9.82 2.54
N ARG A 179 8.31 -10.42 3.61
CA ARG A 179 8.35 -11.86 3.80
C ARG A 179 7.27 -12.27 4.79
N PHE A 180 6.45 -13.24 4.41
CA PHE A 180 5.45 -13.85 5.28
C PHE A 180 5.76 -15.34 5.44
N PHE A 181 5.95 -15.78 6.68
CA PHE A 181 6.17 -17.18 7.05
C PHE A 181 4.81 -17.86 7.28
N MET A 182 4.42 -18.75 6.37
CA MET A 182 3.10 -19.40 6.34
C MET A 182 3.09 -20.78 7.01
N GLY A 183 4.25 -21.27 7.45
CA GLY A 183 4.39 -22.60 8.04
C GLY A 183 3.61 -22.74 9.34
N LYS A 184 3.10 -23.95 9.60
CA LYS A 184 2.29 -24.20 10.82
C LYS A 184 3.07 -23.96 12.11
N ASN A 185 4.39 -24.10 12.06
CA ASN A 185 5.31 -23.92 13.18
C ASN A 185 6.10 -22.61 13.08
N ALA A 186 5.69 -21.67 12.22
CA ALA A 186 6.35 -20.38 12.12
C ALA A 186 6.25 -19.62 13.45
N ALA A 187 7.38 -19.13 13.94
CA ALA A 187 7.46 -18.28 15.12
C ALA A 187 7.41 -16.81 14.72
N ALA A 188 6.98 -15.94 15.64
CA ALA A 188 7.00 -14.50 15.44
C ALA A 188 8.44 -13.97 15.28
N PRO A 189 8.66 -12.90 14.47
CA PRO A 189 7.64 -12.18 13.70
C PRO A 189 7.21 -12.97 12.45
N LEU A 190 5.90 -13.10 12.25
CA LEU A 190 5.37 -13.80 11.07
C LEU A 190 5.53 -12.99 9.78
N PHE A 191 5.65 -11.67 9.90
CA PHE A 191 5.84 -10.74 8.80
C PHE A 191 7.12 -9.94 9.01
N ILE A 192 7.96 -9.86 7.99
CA ILE A 192 9.16 -9.02 7.97
C ILE A 192 9.10 -8.12 6.75
N GLN A 193 9.25 -6.81 6.95
CA GLN A 193 9.50 -5.88 5.86
C GLN A 193 11.00 -5.59 5.76
N SER A 194 11.56 -5.64 4.56
CA SER A 194 13.00 -5.46 4.33
C SER A 194 13.56 -4.09 4.75
N THR A 195 12.70 -3.09 4.86
CA THR A 195 13.02 -1.73 5.31
C THR A 195 13.01 -1.58 6.84
N GLY A 196 12.67 -2.65 7.57
CA GLY A 196 12.82 -2.75 9.03
C GLY A 196 11.64 -2.23 9.85
N GLU A 197 10.63 -1.60 9.23
CA GLU A 197 9.47 -1.11 9.96
C GLU A 197 8.55 -2.25 10.44
N PRO A 198 7.84 -2.07 11.57
CA PRO A 198 6.89 -3.04 12.07
C PRO A 198 5.82 -3.39 11.03
N LEU A 199 5.48 -4.67 10.98
CA LEU A 199 4.43 -5.19 10.13
C LEU A 199 3.69 -6.31 10.85
N PHE A 200 2.39 -6.13 10.99
CA PHE A 200 1.53 -7.04 11.73
C PHE A 200 0.53 -7.79 10.84
N GLY A 201 0.33 -7.30 9.62
CA GLY A 201 -0.57 -7.89 8.65
C GLY A 201 -0.65 -7.08 7.37
N ILE A 202 -1.17 -7.72 6.32
CA ILE A 202 -1.37 -7.10 5.01
C ILE A 202 -2.74 -7.44 4.46
N PHE A 203 -3.34 -6.53 3.70
CA PHE A 203 -4.52 -6.86 2.92
C PHE A 203 -4.58 -6.10 1.60
N VAL A 204 -5.23 -6.67 0.60
CA VAL A 204 -5.39 -6.04 -0.71
C VAL A 204 -6.51 -4.99 -0.65
N ILE A 205 -6.16 -3.74 -0.93
CA ILE A 205 -7.09 -2.61 -1.06
C ILE A 205 -7.74 -2.65 -2.47
N PRO A 206 -9.07 -2.56 -2.59
CA PRO A 206 -9.73 -2.46 -3.90
C PRO A 206 -9.28 -1.21 -4.65
N TYR A 207 -8.87 -1.39 -5.90
CA TYR A 207 -8.43 -0.32 -6.79
C TYR A 207 -9.44 -0.13 -7.92
N ARG A 208 -9.64 1.13 -8.33
CA ARG A 208 -10.40 1.50 -9.52
C ARG A 208 -9.62 2.55 -10.28
N TYR A 209 -9.38 2.31 -11.57
CA TYR A 209 -8.67 3.21 -12.45
C TYR A 209 -9.32 4.60 -12.51
N GLN A 210 -8.48 5.63 -12.48
CA GLN A 210 -8.83 7.00 -12.80
C GLN A 210 -7.80 7.56 -13.78
N LYS A 211 -8.24 8.27 -14.82
CA LYS A 211 -7.33 8.83 -15.81
C LYS A 211 -6.37 9.84 -15.15
N PRO A 212 -5.04 9.64 -15.25
CA PRO A 212 -4.09 10.58 -14.67
C PRO A 212 -4.09 11.91 -15.45
N PRO A 213 -3.68 13.02 -14.81
CA PRO A 213 -3.54 14.29 -15.49
C PRO A 213 -2.45 14.20 -16.57
N HIS A 214 -2.68 14.82 -17.74
CA HIS A 214 -1.61 15.05 -18.70
C HIS A 214 -0.59 16.02 -18.12
N HIS A 215 0.69 15.72 -18.38
CA HIS A 215 1.83 16.61 -18.16
C HIS A 215 1.63 17.94 -18.87
#